data_AF-A0A2U0H8S6-F1
#
_entry.id   AF-A0A2U0H8S6-F1
#
_cell.length_a   1.000
_cell.length_b   1.000
_cell.length_c   1.000
_cell.angle_alpha   90.00
_cell.angle_beta   90.00
_cell.angle_gamma   90.00
#
_symmetry.space_group_name_H-M   'P 1'
#
loop_
_entity.id
_entity.type
_entity.pdbx_description
1 polymer ?
#
loop_
_entity_poly.entity_id
_entity_poly.type
_entity_poly.pdbx_seq_one_letter_code
_entity_poly.pdbx_strand_id
1 'polypeptide(L)' 'MDPIDLRHLPDDGGATISELVATTAERPLYVRVGADDDASASLLSKLGFIEVSRTASSVPGSERTAEEIVLALPPTLE' A
#
# COMPACT_ATOMS: atom_id res chain seq x y z
N MET A 1 -1.42 -14.22 -2.32
CA MET A 1 -2.13 -13.16 -1.59
C MET A 1 -1.81 -11.89 -2.33
N ASP A 2 -2.76 -11.40 -3.10
CA ASP A 2 -2.62 -10.14 -3.84
C ASP A 2 -2.66 -8.97 -2.84
N PRO A 3 -1.77 -7.97 -2.97
CA PRO A 3 -1.77 -6.79 -2.11
C PRO A 3 -3.04 -5.96 -2.33
N ILE A 4 -3.48 -5.25 -1.30
CA ILE A 4 -4.63 -4.33 -1.41
C ILE A 4 -4.22 -3.17 -2.32
N ASP A 5 -4.99 -2.94 -3.39
CA ASP A 5 -4.76 -1.85 -4.35
C ASP A 5 -5.48 -0.59 -3.90
N LEU A 6 -4.74 0.43 -3.46
CA LEU A 6 -5.34 1.67 -2.93
C LEU A 6 -5.87 2.60 -4.01
N ARG A 7 -5.51 2.39 -5.29
CA ARG A 7 -5.95 3.25 -6.40
C ARG A 7 -7.46 3.16 -6.65
N HIS A 8 -8.12 2.20 -6.01
CA HIS A 8 -9.53 1.92 -6.17
C HIS A 8 -10.35 2.13 -4.88
N LEU A 9 -9.75 2.68 -3.82
CA LEU A 9 -10.48 2.96 -2.59
C LEU A 9 -11.37 4.21 -2.74
N PRO A 10 -12.58 4.20 -2.15
CA PRO A 10 -13.43 5.39 -2.07
C PRO A 10 -12.75 6.51 -1.26
N ASP A 11 -13.18 7.76 -1.43
CA ASP A 11 -12.61 9.01 -0.85
C ASP A 11 -12.34 8.95 0.68
N ASP A 12 -13.01 8.06 1.42
CA ASP A 12 -12.80 7.79 2.86
C ASP A 12 -11.70 6.75 3.17
N GLY A 13 -10.80 6.48 2.22
CA GLY A 13 -9.87 5.34 2.24
C GLY A 13 -9.05 5.15 3.52
N GLY A 14 -8.74 6.22 4.27
CA GLY A 14 -8.04 6.14 5.55
C GLY A 14 -8.80 5.38 6.64
N ALA A 15 -10.13 5.58 6.75
CA ALA A 15 -10.95 4.94 7.77
C ALA A 15 -11.11 3.43 7.50
N THR A 16 -11.24 3.05 6.23
CA THR A 16 -11.35 1.64 5.80
C THR A 16 -10.05 0.87 6.05
N ILE A 17 -8.89 1.50 5.83
CA ILE A 17 -7.58 0.88 6.11
C ILE A 17 -7.41 0.63 7.61
N SER A 18 -7.77 1.60 8.47
CA SER A 18 -7.69 1.43 9.93
C SER A 18 -8.58 0.29 10.45
N GLU A 19 -9.76 0.08 9.83
CA GLU A 19 -10.67 -1.01 10.21
C GLU A 19 -10.15 -2.40 9.76
N LEU A 20 -9.49 -2.48 8.60
CA LEU A 20 -8.79 -3.68 8.13
C LEU A 20 -7.58 -4.04 9.01
N VAL A 21 -6.82 -3.04 9.47
CA VAL A 21 -5.72 -3.19 10.44
C VAL A 21 -6.23 -3.77 11.76
N ALA A 22 -7.36 -3.26 12.26
CA ALA A 22 -7.92 -3.70 13.54
C ALA A 22 -8.47 -5.15 13.54
N THR A 23 -8.83 -5.69 12.37
CA THR A 23 -9.48 -7.01 12.26
C THR A 23 -8.56 -8.13 11.78
N THR A 24 -7.37 -7.81 11.23
CA THR A 24 -6.44 -8.78 10.62
C THR A 24 -5.13 -8.92 11.40
N ALA A 25 -5.17 -8.80 12.73
CA ALA A 25 -3.99 -8.77 13.59
C ALA A 25 -3.13 -10.05 13.58
N GLU A 26 -3.57 -11.14 12.92
CA GLU A 26 -2.81 -12.39 12.81
C GLU A 26 -1.82 -12.40 11.64
N ARG A 27 -1.92 -11.48 10.66
CA ARG A 27 -1.10 -11.52 9.43
C ARG A 27 -0.65 -10.12 8.99
N PRO A 28 0.54 -9.98 8.40
CA PRO A 28 1.01 -8.71 7.86
C PRO A 28 0.06 -8.19 6.78
N LEU A 29 -0.29 -6.91 6.86
CA LEU A 29 -1.11 -6.23 5.85
C LEU A 29 -0.21 -5.68 4.76
N TYR A 30 -0.56 -5.98 3.50
CA TYR A 30 0.18 -5.52 2.33
C TYR A 30 -0.64 -4.54 1.52
N VAL A 31 -0.02 -3.43 1.17
CA VAL A 31 -0.63 -2.32 0.46
C VAL A 31 0.26 -1.96 -0.73
N ARG A 32 -0.35 -1.71 -1.89
CA ARG A 32 0.36 -1.27 -3.10
C ARG A 32 -0.04 0.14 -3.49
N VAL A 33 0.96 1.01 -3.70
CA VAL A 33 0.77 2.39 -4.18
C VAL A 33 1.72 2.71 -5.33
N GLY A 34 1.37 3.70 -6.13
CA GLY A 34 2.32 4.25 -7.12
C GLY A 34 3.46 4.97 -6.41
N ALA A 35 4.68 4.85 -6.91
CA ALA A 35 5.84 5.55 -6.35
C ALA A 35 5.74 7.08 -6.50
N ASP A 36 4.89 7.56 -7.41
CA ASP A 36 4.59 8.99 -7.60
C ASP A 36 3.53 9.53 -6.61
N ASP A 37 2.86 8.64 -5.85
CA ASP A 37 1.82 9.02 -4.89
C ASP A 37 2.41 9.28 -3.49
N ASP A 38 3.13 10.40 -3.40
CA ASP A 38 3.88 10.82 -2.20
C ASP A 38 2.96 11.01 -0.97
N ALA A 39 1.70 11.40 -1.21
CA ALA A 39 0.69 11.57 -0.19
C ALA A 39 0.30 10.24 0.48
N SER A 40 0.01 9.21 -0.31
CA SER A 40 -0.29 7.87 0.22
C SER A 40 0.92 7.24 0.88
N ALA A 41 2.10 7.37 0.28
CA ALA A 41 3.36 6.85 0.86
C ALA A 41 3.63 7.48 2.23
N SER A 42 3.49 8.80 2.35
CA SER A 42 3.65 9.54 3.61
C SER A 42 2.62 9.14 4.67
N LEU A 43 1.36 8.93 4.28
CA LEU A 43 0.31 8.46 5.19
C LEU A 43 0.61 7.06 5.71
N LEU A 44 0.94 6.12 4.83
CA LEU A 44 1.22 4.73 5.18
C LEU A 44 2.47 4.61 6.06
N SER A 45 3.51 5.41 5.80
CA SER A 45 4.69 5.50 6.67
C SER A 45 4.31 5.95 8.09
N LYS A 46 3.44 6.96 8.24
CA LYS A 46 2.92 7.39 9.55
C LYS A 46 2.10 6.32 10.26
N LEU A 47 1.42 5.47 9.50
CA LEU A 47 0.66 4.32 10.01
C LEU A 47 1.56 3.12 10.37
N GLY A 48 2.89 3.21 10.16
CA GLY A 48 3.85 2.18 10.53
C GLY A 48 4.11 1.14 9.43
N PHE A 49 3.61 1.35 8.21
CA PHE A 49 3.97 0.50 7.08
C PHE A 49 5.43 0.73 6.67
N ILE A 50 6.10 -0.35 6.28
CA ILE A 50 7.48 -0.36 5.77
C ILE A 50 7.53 -0.83 4.31
N GLU A 51 8.39 -0.22 3.49
CA GLU A 51 8.58 -0.67 2.10
C GLU A 51 9.23 -2.05 2.11
N VAL A 52 8.60 -3.02 1.44
CA VAL A 52 9.11 -4.39 1.30
C VAL A 52 9.44 -4.77 -0.14
N SER A 53 8.90 -4.03 -1.11
CA SER A 53 9.18 -4.25 -2.53
C SER A 53 8.93 -2.99 -3.34
N ARG A 54 9.69 -2.83 -4.42
CA ARG A 54 9.49 -1.78 -5.43
C ARG A 54 9.62 -2.41 -6.81
N THR A 55 8.62 -2.20 -7.65
CA THR A 55 8.53 -2.78 -9.00
C THR A 55 8.30 -1.68 -10.01
N ALA A 56 9.12 -1.65 -11.05
CA ALA A 56 8.90 -0.80 -12.21
C ALA A 56 8.27 -1.65 -13.32
N SER A 57 7.04 -1.32 -13.70
CA SER A 57 6.35 -1.96 -14.84
C SER A 57 6.31 -0.99 -16.01
N SER A 58 6.90 -1.40 -17.13
CA SER A 58 6.73 -0.68 -18.40
C SER A 58 5.33 -0.95 -18.93
N VAL A 59 4.53 0.11 -19.10
CA VAL A 59 3.21 -0.02 -19.69
C VAL A 59 3.38 -0.21 -21.21
N PRO A 60 2.97 -1.34 -21.80
CA PRO A 60 3.15 -1.58 -23.23
C PRO A 60 2.40 -0.52 -24.03
N GLY A 61 3.12 0.20 -24.90
CA GLY A 61 2.58 1.32 -25.68
C GLY A 61 2.68 2.70 -25.00
N SER A 62 3.33 2.80 -23.84
CA SER A 62 3.67 4.07 -23.19
C SER A 62 5.17 4.16 -22.93
N GLU A 63 5.77 5.33 -23.16
CA GLU A 63 7.15 5.62 -22.73
C GLU A 63 7.26 5.81 -21.20
N ARG A 64 6.13 5.80 -20.49
CA ARG A 64 6.10 5.93 -19.04
C ARG A 64 6.31 4.59 -18.36
N THR A 65 7.28 4.57 -17.46
CA THR A 65 7.45 3.52 -16.47
C THR A 65 6.54 3.83 -15.29
N ALA A 66 5.64 2.90 -14.96
CA ALA A 66 4.85 2.99 -13.73
C ALA A 66 5.64 2.27 -12.63
N GLU A 67 6.16 3.05 -11.69
CA GLU A 67 6.78 2.51 -10.49
C GLU A 67 5.71 2.29 -9.42
N GLU A 68 5.70 1.09 -8.86
CA GLU A 68 4.81 0.66 -7.79
C GLU A 68 5.66 0.27 -6.58
N ILE A 69 5.26 0.70 -5.39
CA ILE A 69 5.84 0.27 -4.12
C ILE A 69 4.83 -0.58 -3.36
N VAL A 70 5.32 -1.66 -2.75
CA VAL A 70 4.56 -2.51 -1.84
C VAL A 70 5.05 -2.23 -0.43
N LEU A 71 4.11 -1.85 0.41
CA LEU A 71 4.27 -1.48 1.80
C LEU A 71 3.64 -2.58 2.67
N ALA A 72 4.31 -2.98 3.75
CA ALA A 72 3.81 -3.98 4.69
C ALA A 72 3.70 -3.39 6.09
N LEU A 73 2.58 -3.63 6.76
CA LEU A 73 2.43 -3.41 8.19
C LEU A 73 2.57 -4.77 8.89
N PRO A 74 3.63 -4.99 9.70
CA PRO A 74 3.78 -6.25 10.43
C PRO A 74 2.63 -6.43 11.44
N PRO A 75 2.25 -7.67 11.75
CA PRO A 75 1.26 -7.91 12.79
C PRO A 75 1.78 -7.38 14.12
N THR A 76 0.96 -6.62 14.85
CA THR A 76 1.22 -6.28 16.24
C THR A 76 1.05 -7.53 17.07
N LEU A 77 2.16 -8.20 17.37
CA LEU A 77 2.23 -9.22 18.41
C LEU A 77 2.08 -8.49 19.76
N GLU A 78 0.94 -8.65 20.42
CA GLU A 78 0.85 -8.50 21.88
C GLU A 78 1.25 -9.81 22.55
#